data_AF-A0A957G7V0-F1
#
_entry.id   AF-A0A957G7V0-F1
#
_cell.length_a   1.000
_cell.length_b   1.000
_cell.length_c   1.000
_cell.angle_alpha   90.00
_cell.angle_beta   90.00
_cell.angle_gamma   90.00
#
_symmetry.space_group_name_H-M   'P 1'
#
loop_
_entity.id
_entity.type
_entity.pdbx_description
1 polymer ?
#
loop_
_entity_poly.entity_id
_entity_poly.type
_entity_poly.pdbx_seq_one_letter_code
_entity_poly.pdbx_strand_id
1 'polypeptide(L)' 'VAVVRLDADDPANAGLLQAYEVRGHPAFLMLDAPGRVVDRYFGPQTAETLRAAMQALQGN' A
#
# COMPACT_ATOMS: atom_id res chain seq x y z
N VAL A 1 -8.33 6.53 8.86
CA VAL A 1 -7.51 5.97 7.76
C VAL A 1 -6.30 6.86 7.59
N ALA A 2 -5.10 6.26 7.56
CA ALA A 2 -3.85 6.97 7.32
C ALA A 2 -3.28 6.50 5.98
N VAL A 3 -2.65 7.41 5.25
CA VAL A 3 -1.89 7.08 4.02
C VAL A 3 -0.43 7.36 4.32
N VAL A 4 0.40 6.34 4.17
CA VAL A 4 1.86 6.45 4.33
C VAL A 4 2.48 6.35 2.95
N ARG A 5 3.23 7.39 2.56
CA ARG A 5 4.07 7.35 1.36
C ARG A 5 5.47 6.93 1.78
N LEU A 6 5.99 5.91 1.13
CA LEU A 6 7.39 5.49 1.26
C LEU A 6 8.16 5.90 0.01
N ASP A 7 9.37 6.40 0.20
CA ASP A 7 10.34 6.55 -0.88
C ASP A 7 11.04 5.21 -1.08
N ALA A 8 10.96 4.66 -2.29
CA ALA A 8 11.53 3.36 -2.60
C ALA A 8 13.05 3.39 -2.76
N ASP A 9 13.60 4.56 -3.08
CA ASP A 9 15.04 4.75 -3.29
C ASP A 9 15.78 5.07 -1.98
N ASP A 10 15.05 5.36 -0.91
CA ASP A 10 15.63 5.54 0.44
C ASP A 10 16.02 4.18 1.04
N PRO A 11 17.33 3.92 1.31
CA PRO A 11 17.80 2.66 1.89
C PRO A 11 17.15 2.31 3.22
N ALA A 12 16.68 3.30 3.99
CA ALA A 12 15.98 3.07 5.25
C ALA A 12 14.67 2.28 5.06
N ASN A 13 14.07 2.33 3.86
CA ASN A 13 12.83 1.65 3.55
C ASN A 13 13.02 0.25 2.93
N ALA A 14 14.26 -0.14 2.57
CA ALA A 14 14.54 -1.40 1.90
C ALA A 14 13.97 -2.63 2.64
N GLY A 15 14.08 -2.64 3.97
CA GLY A 15 13.54 -3.71 4.81
C GLY A 15 12.01 -3.79 4.74
N LEU A 16 11.32 -2.64 4.71
CA LEU A 16 9.85 -2.60 4.57
C LEU A 16 9.41 -3.05 3.18
N LEU A 17 10.09 -2.60 2.12
CA LEU A 17 9.78 -3.02 0.75
C LEU A 17 9.95 -4.53 0.58
N GLN A 18 11.01 -5.11 1.17
CA GLN A 18 11.22 -6.55 1.18
C GLN A 18 10.16 -7.29 2.00
N ALA A 19 9.85 -6.83 3.21
CA ALA A 19 8.88 -7.46 4.10
C ALA A 19 7.46 -7.50 3.49
N TYR A 20 7.10 -6.47 2.74
CA TYR A 20 5.81 -6.40 2.05
C TYR A 20 5.81 -6.98 0.63
N GLU A 21 6.96 -7.53 0.19
CA GLU A 21 7.17 -8.10 -1.13
C GLU A 21 6.84 -7.12 -2.27
N VAL A 22 7.30 -5.87 -2.19
CA VAL A 22 7.14 -4.88 -3.25
C VAL A 22 8.06 -5.25 -4.42
N ARG A 23 7.48 -5.62 -5.57
CA ARG A 23 8.21 -6.13 -6.76
C ARG A 23 8.37 -5.11 -7.89
N GLY A 24 7.82 -3.91 -7.74
CA GLY A 24 7.86 -2.87 -8.77
C GLY A 24 7.15 -1.59 -8.32
N HIS A 25 7.35 -0.52 -9.09
CA HIS A 25 6.88 0.82 -8.76
C HIS A 25 6.07 1.44 -9.92
N PRO A 26 5.07 2.29 -9.64
CA PRO A 26 4.49 2.53 -8.31
C PRO A 26 3.71 1.30 -7.80
N ALA A 27 3.61 1.16 -6.48
CA ALA A 27 2.79 0.14 -5.83
C ALA A 27 2.01 0.73 -4.66
N PHE A 28 0.77 0.26 -4.48
CA PHE A 28 -0.08 0.61 -3.35
C PHE A 28 -0.46 -0.66 -2.61
N LEU A 29 -0.29 -0.65 -1.29
CA LEU A 29 -0.65 -1.75 -0.42
C LEU A 29 -1.73 -1.27 0.55
N MET A 30 -2.80 -2.03 0.64
CA MET A 30 -3.86 -1.79 1.61
C MET A 30 -3.63 -2.68 2.81
N LEU A 31 -3.54 -2.06 3.99
CA LEU A 31 -3.24 -2.72 5.24
C LEU A 31 -4.45 -2.65 6.17
N ASP A 32 -4.78 -3.76 6.84
CA ASP A 32 -5.74 -3.75 7.95
C ASP A 32 -5.11 -3.15 9.23
N ALA A 33 -5.90 -2.97 10.29
CA ALA A 33 -5.40 -2.42 11.55
C ALA A 33 -4.26 -3.24 12.20
N PRO A 34 -4.28 -4.60 12.12
CA PRO A 34 -3.11 -5.43 12.46
C PRO A 34 -1.87 -5.29 11.56
N GLY A 35 -1.93 -4.54 10.47
CA GLY A 35 -0.81 -4.35 9.52
C GLY A 35 -0.66 -5.48 8.51
N ARG A 36 -1.70 -6.29 8.29
CA ARG A 36 -1.72 -7.34 7.25
C ARG A 36 -2.12 -6.73 5.92
N VAL A 37 -1.44 -7.14 4.86
CA VAL A 37 -1.79 -6.73 3.49
C VAL A 37 -3.08 -7.44 3.08
N VAL A 38 -4.14 -6.66 2.89
CA VAL A 38 -5.44 -7.16 2.40
C VAL A 38 -5.58 -7.03 0.89
N ASP A 39 -4.84 -6.11 0.28
CA ASP A 39 -4.89 -5.87 -1.17
C ASP A 39 -3.60 -5.21 -1.68
N ARG A 40 -3.30 -5.43 -2.96
CA ARG A 40 -2.10 -4.94 -3.64
C ARG A 40 -2.44 -4.44 -5.04
N TYR A 41 -1.99 -3.23 -5.35
CA TYR A 41 -2.12 -2.61 -6.66
C TYR A 41 -0.74 -2.30 -7.22
N PHE A 42 -0.42 -2.87 -8.38
CA PHE A 42 0.82 -2.61 -9.10
C PHE A 42 0.55 -1.66 -10.28
N GLY A 43 1.43 -0.67 -10.45
CA GLY A 43 1.32 0.34 -11.49
C GLY A 43 0.37 1.49 -11.11
N PRO A 44 0.24 2.49 -12.01
CA PRO A 44 -0.55 3.68 -11.77
C PRO A 44 -2.01 3.35 -11.44
N GLN A 45 -2.58 4.05 -10.46
CA GLN A 45 -3.97 3.88 -10.04
C GLN A 45 -4.71 5.22 -10.09
N THR A 46 -6.03 5.15 -10.25
CA THR A 46 -6.90 6.32 -10.12
C THR A 46 -7.25 6.60 -8.67
N ALA A 47 -7.61 7.85 -8.37
CA ALA A 47 -8.04 8.24 -7.03
C ALA A 47 -9.34 7.52 -6.62
N GLU A 48 -10.22 7.25 -7.58
CA GLU A 48 -11.48 6.54 -7.39
C GLU A 48 -11.23 5.11 -6.92
N THR A 49 -10.34 4.37 -7.58
CA THR A 49 -9.97 2.99 -7.23
C THR A 49 -9.42 2.92 -5.80
N LEU A 50 -8.44 3.77 -5.48
CA LEU A 50 -7.84 3.77 -4.15
C LEU A 50 -8.85 4.19 -3.06
N ARG A 51 -9.72 5.15 -3.36
CA ARG A 51 -10.78 5.58 -2.42
C ARG A 51 -11.76 4.46 -2.13
N ALA A 52 -12.19 3.71 -3.15
CA ALA A 52 -13.08 2.57 -2.97
C ALA A 52 -12.43 1.48 -2.10
N ALA A 53 -11.16 1.16 -2.36
CA ALA A 53 -10.39 0.20 -1.57
C ALA A 53 -10.26 0.60 -0.09
N MET A 54 -9.97 1.89 0.16
CA MET A 54 -9.90 2.42 1.53
C MET A 54 -11.26 2.37 2.25
N GLN A 55 -12.37 2.63 1.55
CA GLN A 55 -13.71 2.57 2.13
C GLN A 55 -14.12 1.13 2.48
N ALA A 56 -13.78 0.15 1.63
CA ALA A 56 -14.04 -1.26 1.89
C ALA A 56 -13.39 -1.76 3.18
N LEU A 57 -12.22 -1.21 3.54
CA LEU A 57 -11.53 -1.50 4.80
C LEU A 57 -12.20 -0.91 6.05
N GLN A 58 -13.02 0.13 5.91
CA GLN A 58 -13.68 0.79 7.04
C GLN A 58 -15.05 0.18 7.38
N GLY A 59 -15.65 -0.53 6.43
CA GLY A 59 -16.98 -1.12 6.57
C GLY A 59 -17.00 -2.53 7.16
N ASN A 60 -15.85 -3.04 7.60
CA ASN A 60 -15.67 -4.40 8.12
C ASN A 60 -15.10 -4.36 9.55
#